data_AF-A0A672ZIN2-F1
#
_entry.id   AF-A0A672ZIN2-F1
#
_cell.length_a   1.000
_cell.length_b   1.000
_cell.length_c   1.000
_cell.angle_alpha   90.00
_cell.angle_beta   90.00
_cell.angle_gamma   90.00
#
_symmetry.space_group_name_H-M   'P 1'
#
loop_
_entity.id
_entity.type
_entity.pdbx_description
1 polymer ?
#
loop_
_entity_poly.entity_id
_entity_poly.type
_entity_poly.pdbx_seq_one_letter_code
_entity_poly.pdbx_strand_id
1 'polypeptide(L)'
;NDLPQRLIANVMFYLSDAVTQLLEHKEEYTQFGVIRYLAEYFSSVKNSNHVLFREFNYVKATPHNRASFIRVFWRCYRQIGKSGDLLSMLEYRSLLQLLCPDFPVEMVQSASRIVLMDDAIDCLMSFSDFLYAFQLQFYYQEFLDSVLLIYQDLLAGKSPNTVIVPTSTSIEQLPSVAAEETDREQDGVDTPTLAQCVDALCDRFKHSFPPRACMRDILEQSDKVSYYSFLMSLAKHETVNQTIGVLPTKAELLIDPEMDQELDKLIAQISVSPGSNSSGSAVGGALKEVQRKASPRRNIHHRRRMEVESDGSTEETDSSEN
;
A
#
# COMPACT_ATOMS: atom_id res chain seq x y z
N ASN A 1 14.48 8.53 -24.34
CA ASN A 1 13.50 9.26 -25.18
C ASN A 1 12.03 9.02 -24.80
N ASP A 2 11.70 8.10 -23.88
CA ASP A 2 10.31 7.76 -23.54
C ASP A 2 9.56 8.75 -22.62
N LEU A 3 10.27 9.68 -21.97
CA LEU A 3 9.69 10.56 -20.93
C LEU A 3 8.41 11.31 -21.40
N PRO A 4 8.36 11.90 -22.61
CA PRO A 4 7.16 12.59 -23.10
C PRO A 4 5.98 11.66 -23.32
N GLN A 5 6.22 10.43 -23.83
CA GLN A 5 5.17 9.45 -24.11
C GLN A 5 4.54 8.93 -22.81
N ARG A 6 5.35 8.66 -21.77
CA ARG A 6 4.85 8.26 -20.45
C ARG A 6 4.04 9.38 -19.78
N LEU A 7 4.47 10.63 -19.92
CA LEU A 7 3.72 11.79 -19.40
C LEU A 7 2.35 11.91 -20.08
N ILE A 8 2.30 11.80 -21.41
CA ILE A 8 1.04 11.82 -22.17
C ILE A 8 0.13 10.66 -21.75
N ALA A 9 0.65 9.44 -21.63
CA ALA A 9 -0.13 8.28 -21.19
C ALA A 9 -0.75 8.48 -19.79
N ASN A 10 0.01 9.03 -18.84
CA ASN A 10 -0.50 9.34 -17.50
C ASN A 10 -1.59 10.42 -17.53
N VAL A 11 -1.42 11.47 -18.32
CA VAL A 11 -2.46 12.52 -18.46
C VAL A 11 -3.73 11.95 -19.10
N MET A 12 -3.60 11.10 -20.12
CA MET A 12 -4.73 10.44 -20.76
C MET A 12 -5.46 9.48 -19.82
N PHE A 13 -4.75 8.79 -18.92
CA PHE A 13 -5.36 7.95 -17.88
C PHE A 13 -6.30 8.78 -16.98
N TYR A 14 -5.82 9.92 -16.45
CA TYR A 14 -6.65 10.80 -15.60
C TYR A 14 -7.79 11.46 -16.36
N LEU A 15 -7.58 11.84 -17.63
CA LEU A 15 -8.65 12.39 -18.46
C LEU A 15 -9.75 11.34 -18.73
N SER A 16 -9.35 10.10 -19.05
CA SER A 16 -10.28 9.00 -19.24
C SER A 16 -11.09 8.73 -17.97
N ASP A 17 -10.44 8.64 -16.81
CA ASP A 17 -11.12 8.40 -15.54
C ASP A 17 -12.09 9.53 -15.14
N ALA A 18 -11.67 10.80 -15.31
CA ALA A 18 -12.54 11.95 -15.06
C ALA A 18 -13.79 11.94 -15.97
N VAL A 19 -13.63 11.58 -17.25
CA VAL A 19 -14.77 11.48 -18.17
C VAL A 19 -15.68 10.30 -17.81
N THR A 20 -15.14 9.13 -17.45
CA THR A 20 -15.93 7.98 -16.99
C THR A 20 -16.77 8.33 -15.76
N GLN A 21 -16.14 8.88 -14.71
CA GLN A 21 -16.85 9.28 -13.48
C GLN A 21 -17.93 10.34 -13.73
N LEU A 22 -17.67 11.31 -14.62
CA LEU A 22 -18.64 12.33 -15.03
C LEU A 22 -19.85 11.73 -15.77
N LEU A 23 -19.64 10.69 -16.58
CA LEU A 23 -20.72 10.01 -17.29
C LEU A 23 -21.56 9.13 -16.36
N GLU A 24 -20.92 8.42 -15.42
CA GLU A 24 -21.59 7.59 -14.41
C GLU A 24 -22.46 8.40 -13.45
N HIS A 25 -21.98 9.58 -13.01
CA HIS A 25 -22.62 10.42 -11.99
C HIS A 25 -23.09 11.77 -12.55
N LYS A 26 -23.58 11.73 -13.80
CA LYS A 26 -23.89 12.91 -14.61
C LYS A 26 -24.83 13.90 -13.90
N GLU A 27 -25.85 13.41 -13.20
CA GLU A 27 -26.84 14.27 -12.54
C GLU A 27 -26.23 15.10 -11.39
N GLU A 28 -25.34 14.52 -10.59
CA GLU A 28 -24.67 15.22 -9.48
C GLU A 28 -23.61 16.21 -9.99
N TYR A 29 -22.77 15.80 -10.95
CA TYR A 29 -21.64 16.63 -11.38
C TYR A 29 -22.00 17.70 -12.42
N THR A 30 -23.06 17.51 -13.22
CA THR A 30 -23.48 18.57 -14.16
C THR A 30 -24.23 19.72 -13.47
N GLN A 31 -24.81 19.50 -12.28
CA GLN A 31 -25.51 20.54 -11.49
C GLN A 31 -24.61 21.75 -11.17
N PHE A 32 -23.31 21.52 -10.96
CA PHE A 32 -22.33 22.57 -10.62
C PHE A 32 -21.43 22.99 -11.80
N GLY A 33 -21.69 22.43 -12.99
CA GLY A 33 -20.98 22.71 -14.23
C GLY A 33 -19.72 21.85 -14.46
N VAL A 34 -19.62 21.26 -15.66
CA VAL A 34 -18.54 20.35 -16.07
C VAL A 34 -17.13 20.94 -15.89
N ILE A 35 -16.95 22.23 -16.18
CA ILE A 35 -15.66 22.92 -16.02
C ILE A 35 -15.20 22.89 -14.56
N ARG A 36 -16.13 23.08 -13.62
CA ARG A 36 -15.83 23.04 -12.18
C ARG A 36 -15.48 21.63 -11.73
N TYR A 37 -16.26 20.62 -12.15
CA TYR A 37 -15.96 19.22 -11.89
C TYR A 37 -14.54 18.84 -12.34
N LEU A 38 -14.16 19.16 -13.58
CA LEU A 38 -12.81 18.85 -14.10
C LEU A 38 -11.71 19.59 -13.31
N ALA A 39 -11.94 20.86 -12.96
CA ALA A 39 -10.99 21.62 -12.15
C ALA A 39 -10.81 21.03 -10.74
N GLU A 40 -11.89 20.59 -10.09
CA GLU A 40 -11.85 19.94 -8.77
C GLU A 40 -11.19 18.55 -8.85
N TYR A 41 -11.48 17.76 -9.88
CA TYR A 41 -10.83 16.47 -10.15
C TYR A 41 -9.31 16.61 -10.33
N PHE A 42 -8.86 17.47 -11.25
CA PHE A 42 -7.42 17.65 -11.50
C PHE A 42 -6.70 18.34 -10.33
N SER A 43 -7.41 19.16 -9.55
CA SER A 43 -6.91 19.65 -8.26
C SER A 43 -6.73 18.51 -7.25
N SER A 44 -7.66 17.55 -7.19
CA SER A 44 -7.53 16.34 -6.37
C SER A 44 -6.31 15.49 -6.78
N VAL A 45 -6.12 15.30 -8.10
CA VAL A 45 -4.94 14.58 -8.66
C VAL A 45 -3.62 15.28 -8.30
N LYS A 46 -3.56 16.61 -8.49
CA LYS A 46 -2.39 17.42 -8.12
C LYS A 46 -2.08 17.31 -6.62
N ASN A 47 -3.11 17.31 -5.78
CA ASN A 47 -3.00 17.29 -4.33
C ASN A 47 -2.91 15.87 -3.72
N SER A 48 -2.79 14.82 -4.55
CA SER A 48 -2.68 13.41 -4.12
C SER A 48 -3.91 12.82 -3.40
N ASN A 49 -5.08 13.47 -3.48
CA ASN A 49 -6.30 13.03 -2.77
C ASN A 49 -7.21 12.11 -3.62
N HIS A 50 -6.97 12.04 -4.92
CA HIS A 50 -7.76 11.31 -5.93
C HIS A 50 -7.77 9.79 -5.80
N VAL A 51 -6.98 9.24 -4.86
CA VAL A 51 -6.85 7.81 -4.57
C VAL A 51 -7.73 7.33 -3.42
N LEU A 52 -8.34 8.25 -2.66
CA LEU A 52 -9.18 7.93 -1.51
C LEU A 52 -10.48 7.23 -1.91
N PHE A 53 -10.79 6.11 -1.27
CA PHE A 53 -11.98 5.28 -1.50
C PHE A 53 -12.13 4.79 -2.95
N ARG A 54 -11.00 4.62 -3.64
CA ARG A 54 -10.94 4.05 -4.99
C ARG A 54 -10.64 2.56 -4.92
N GLU A 55 -10.96 1.85 -6.00
CA GLU A 55 -10.61 0.44 -6.19
C GLU A 55 -9.09 0.27 -6.36
N PHE A 56 -8.53 -0.83 -5.86
CA PHE A 56 -7.11 -1.13 -5.87
C PHE A 56 -6.51 -1.11 -7.29
N ASN A 57 -7.29 -1.54 -8.28
CA ASN A 57 -6.90 -1.46 -9.69
C ASN A 57 -6.61 -0.02 -10.16
N TYR A 58 -7.35 0.96 -9.66
CA TYR A 58 -7.06 2.37 -9.90
C TYR A 58 -5.87 2.86 -9.08
N VAL A 59 -5.81 2.50 -7.80
CA VAL A 59 -4.71 2.92 -6.89
C VAL A 59 -3.34 2.43 -7.37
N LYS A 60 -3.26 1.21 -7.93
CA LYS A 60 -2.01 0.63 -8.46
C LYS A 60 -1.65 1.08 -9.89
N ALA A 61 -2.57 1.74 -10.60
CA ALA A 61 -2.50 1.92 -12.07
C ALA A 61 -1.31 2.77 -12.57
N THR A 62 -0.91 3.79 -11.81
CA THR A 62 0.18 4.71 -12.20
C THR A 62 1.16 4.91 -11.06
N PRO A 63 2.44 5.25 -11.33
CA PRO A 63 3.40 5.59 -10.29
C PRO A 63 2.94 6.76 -9.40
N HIS A 64 2.20 7.73 -9.96
CA HIS A 64 1.63 8.84 -9.19
C HIS A 64 0.49 8.39 -8.28
N ASN A 65 -0.34 7.43 -8.68
CA ASN A 65 -1.39 6.88 -7.81
C ASN A 65 -0.78 6.10 -6.64
N ARG A 66 0.23 5.25 -6.89
CA ARG A 66 0.97 4.53 -5.85
C ARG A 66 1.62 5.49 -4.86
N ALA A 67 2.34 6.49 -5.37
CA ALA A 67 2.96 7.55 -4.58
C ALA A 67 1.96 8.32 -3.72
N SER A 68 0.83 8.72 -4.32
CA SER A 68 -0.24 9.43 -3.63
C SER A 68 -0.86 8.60 -2.51
N PHE A 69 -1.08 7.30 -2.76
CA PHE A 69 -1.68 6.40 -1.77
C PHE A 69 -0.75 6.12 -0.59
N ILE A 70 0.55 5.88 -0.84
CA ILE A 70 1.56 5.75 0.23
C ILE A 70 1.61 7.04 1.07
N ARG A 71 1.56 8.23 0.43
CA ARG A 71 1.50 9.52 1.14
C ARG A 71 0.23 9.67 1.97
N VAL A 72 -0.94 9.31 1.43
CA VAL A 72 -2.22 9.40 2.15
C VAL A 72 -2.23 8.44 3.35
N PHE A 73 -1.84 7.18 3.15
CA PHE A 73 -1.71 6.18 4.22
C PHE A 73 -0.76 6.67 5.33
N TRP A 74 0.41 7.20 4.95
CA TRP A 74 1.33 7.82 5.90
C TRP A 74 0.65 8.94 6.71
N ARG A 75 0.06 9.95 6.03
CA ARG A 75 -0.56 11.10 6.72
C ARG A 75 -1.74 10.70 7.61
N CYS A 76 -2.59 9.76 7.18
CA CYS A 76 -3.75 9.33 7.94
C CYS A 76 -3.38 8.58 9.23
N TYR A 77 -2.30 7.78 9.21
CA TYR A 77 -2.00 6.84 10.29
C TYR A 77 -0.68 7.08 11.04
N ARG A 78 0.08 8.15 10.71
CA ARG A 78 1.34 8.53 11.39
C ARG A 78 1.24 8.57 12.91
N GLN A 79 0.08 8.93 13.46
CA GLN A 79 -0.11 9.03 14.90
C GLN A 79 0.11 7.68 15.62
N ILE A 80 -0.15 6.55 14.96
CA ILE A 80 0.14 5.20 15.47
C ILE A 80 1.65 5.04 15.72
N GLY A 81 2.46 5.46 14.74
CA GLY A 81 3.92 5.49 14.88
C GLY A 81 4.43 6.45 15.95
N LYS A 82 3.73 7.55 16.22
CA LYS A 82 4.04 8.48 17.32
C LYS A 82 3.70 7.93 18.70
N SER A 83 2.59 7.19 18.83
CA SER A 83 2.22 6.50 20.07
C SER A 83 3.23 5.39 20.43
N GLY A 84 3.96 4.87 19.43
CA GLY A 84 4.81 3.69 19.56
C GLY A 84 4.04 2.38 19.45
N ASP A 85 2.78 2.43 19.00
CA ASP A 85 1.92 1.25 18.84
C ASP A 85 2.50 0.34 17.74
N LEU A 86 2.57 -0.96 18.05
CA LEU A 86 2.96 -2.00 17.11
C LEU A 86 1.70 -2.74 16.64
N LEU A 87 1.58 -2.98 15.35
CA LEU A 87 0.39 -3.62 14.76
C LEU A 87 0.74 -4.89 13.99
N SER A 88 -0.20 -5.83 13.98
CA SER A 88 -0.16 -7.04 13.16
C SER A 88 -0.40 -6.74 11.67
N MET A 89 -0.09 -7.72 10.82
CA MET A 89 -0.38 -7.66 9.39
C MET A 89 -1.88 -7.43 9.08
N LEU A 90 -2.78 -8.02 9.88
CA LEU A 90 -4.23 -7.89 9.69
C LEU A 90 -4.76 -6.50 10.10
N GLU A 91 -4.16 -5.88 11.10
CA GLU A 91 -4.48 -4.49 11.48
C GLU A 91 -4.01 -3.51 10.40
N TYR A 92 -2.77 -3.65 9.89
CA TYR A 92 -2.32 -2.83 8.76
C TYR A 92 -3.20 -3.00 7.51
N ARG A 93 -3.61 -4.24 7.20
CA ARG A 93 -4.59 -4.50 6.13
C ARG A 93 -5.90 -3.75 6.38
N SER A 94 -6.41 -3.77 7.61
CA SER A 94 -7.64 -3.07 7.98
C SER A 94 -7.51 -1.55 7.79
N LEU A 95 -6.38 -0.95 8.18
CA LEU A 95 -6.09 0.46 7.93
C LEU A 95 -6.00 0.80 6.44
N LEU A 96 -5.37 -0.06 5.63
CA LEU A 96 -5.32 0.10 4.17
C LEU A 96 -6.72 0.00 3.54
N GLN A 97 -7.56 -0.91 4.04
CA GLN A 97 -8.94 -1.10 3.58
C GLN A 97 -9.89 0.05 3.93
N LEU A 98 -9.60 0.83 4.98
CA LEU A 98 -10.31 2.09 5.23
C LEU A 98 -10.07 3.14 4.13
N LEU A 99 -8.96 3.06 3.40
CA LEU A 99 -8.62 3.97 2.30
C LEU A 99 -8.93 3.38 0.91
N CYS A 100 -8.85 2.06 0.74
CA CYS A 100 -9.04 1.32 -0.50
C CYS A 100 -9.82 0.01 -0.19
N PRO A 101 -11.16 -0.02 -0.32
CA PRO A 101 -11.99 -1.10 0.26
C PRO A 101 -11.61 -2.52 -0.16
N ASP A 102 -11.09 -2.69 -1.37
CA ASP A 102 -10.67 -3.94 -2.01
C ASP A 102 -9.15 -4.18 -1.92
N PHE A 103 -8.43 -3.54 -0.98
CA PHE A 103 -6.97 -3.69 -0.88
C PHE A 103 -6.57 -5.17 -0.67
N PRO A 104 -5.67 -5.72 -1.51
CA PRO A 104 -5.30 -7.14 -1.51
C PRO A 104 -4.50 -7.53 -0.27
N VAL A 105 -4.77 -8.71 0.27
CA VAL A 105 -4.05 -9.24 1.45
C VAL A 105 -2.62 -9.63 1.10
N GLU A 106 -2.40 -10.11 -0.12
CA GLU A 106 -1.14 -10.58 -0.66
C GLU A 106 -0.08 -9.48 -0.61
N MET A 107 -0.46 -8.24 -0.94
CA MET A 107 0.43 -7.09 -0.91
C MET A 107 0.84 -6.69 0.51
N VAL A 108 -0.09 -6.78 1.48
CA VAL A 108 0.22 -6.53 2.90
C VAL A 108 1.11 -7.64 3.43
N GLN A 109 0.82 -8.91 3.09
CA GLN A 109 1.64 -10.06 3.47
C GLN A 109 3.06 -9.96 2.91
N SER A 110 3.24 -9.61 1.64
CA SER A 110 4.57 -9.39 1.04
C SER A 110 5.32 -8.26 1.75
N ALA A 111 4.66 -7.14 2.07
CA ALA A 111 5.28 -6.07 2.85
C ALA A 111 5.65 -6.53 4.27
N SER A 112 4.80 -7.31 4.93
CA SER A 112 5.09 -7.86 6.26
C SER A 112 6.27 -8.83 6.27
N ARG A 113 6.44 -9.69 5.24
CA ARG A 113 7.62 -10.57 5.11
C ARG A 113 8.94 -9.85 4.87
N ILE A 114 8.90 -8.59 4.43
CA ILE A 114 10.11 -7.75 4.36
C ILE A 114 10.54 -7.31 5.77
N VAL A 115 9.60 -7.18 6.72
CA VAL A 115 9.86 -6.72 8.09
C VAL A 115 10.07 -7.88 9.07
N LEU A 116 9.26 -8.93 8.93
CA LEU A 116 9.21 -10.10 9.80
C LEU A 116 10.01 -11.23 9.17
N MET A 117 10.78 -11.97 9.98
CA MET A 117 11.43 -13.20 9.52
C MET A 117 10.36 -14.28 9.26
N ASP A 118 10.61 -15.18 8.31
CA ASP A 118 9.57 -15.98 7.61
C ASP A 118 8.63 -16.82 8.50
N ASP A 119 8.98 -17.10 9.75
CA ASP A 119 8.22 -17.94 10.68
C ASP A 119 7.22 -17.18 11.59
N ALA A 120 7.20 -15.84 11.56
CA ALA A 120 6.57 -15.02 12.60
C ALA A 120 5.35 -14.19 12.12
N ILE A 121 4.32 -14.84 11.58
CA ILE A 121 3.14 -14.16 10.99
C ILE A 121 2.35 -13.31 12.02
N ASP A 122 2.34 -13.73 13.29
CA ASP A 122 1.64 -13.04 14.39
C ASP A 122 2.48 -11.93 15.06
N CYS A 123 3.71 -11.66 14.58
CA CYS A 123 4.52 -10.59 15.15
C CYS A 123 4.00 -9.19 14.79
N LEU A 124 4.03 -8.30 15.78
CA LEU A 124 3.68 -6.90 15.61
C LEU A 124 4.86 -6.13 14.99
N MET A 125 4.58 -5.25 14.04
CA MET A 125 5.56 -4.40 13.36
C MET A 125 5.39 -2.94 13.77
N SER A 126 6.49 -2.19 13.75
CA SER A 126 6.40 -0.73 13.92
C SER A 126 5.82 -0.07 12.67
N PHE A 127 5.11 1.05 12.86
CA PHE A 127 4.58 1.83 11.75
C PHE A 127 5.67 2.27 10.76
N SER A 128 6.88 2.61 11.23
CA SER A 128 7.98 3.03 10.35
C SER A 128 8.49 1.87 9.49
N ASP A 129 8.68 0.69 10.06
CA ASP A 129 9.27 -0.43 9.34
C ASP A 129 8.25 -1.02 8.35
N PHE A 130 6.98 -1.16 8.76
CA PHE A 130 5.90 -1.54 7.83
C PHE A 130 5.75 -0.52 6.70
N LEU A 131 5.77 0.79 6.98
CA LEU A 131 5.55 1.81 5.97
C LEU A 131 6.65 1.84 4.89
N TYR A 132 7.92 1.67 5.26
CA TYR A 132 9.00 1.61 4.27
C TYR A 132 9.01 0.29 3.48
N ALA A 133 8.73 -0.84 4.13
CA ALA A 133 8.54 -2.12 3.44
C ALA A 133 7.35 -2.08 2.46
N PHE A 134 6.22 -1.51 2.88
CA PHE A 134 5.04 -1.28 2.07
C PHE A 134 5.32 -0.33 0.89
N GLN A 135 6.05 0.76 1.12
CA GLN A 135 6.50 1.66 0.06
C GLN A 135 7.32 0.91 -0.99
N LEU A 136 8.32 0.11 -0.58
CA LEU A 136 9.14 -0.67 -1.51
C LEU A 136 8.27 -1.67 -2.29
N GLN A 137 7.50 -2.50 -1.58
CA GLN A 137 6.69 -3.57 -2.15
C GLN A 137 5.61 -3.07 -3.11
N PHE A 138 4.91 -1.99 -2.75
CA PHE A 138 3.82 -1.47 -3.57
C PHE A 138 4.33 -0.65 -4.75
N TYR A 139 5.35 0.19 -4.56
CA TYR A 139 5.82 1.07 -5.62
C TYR A 139 6.54 0.31 -6.73
N TYR A 140 7.41 -0.64 -6.37
CA TYR A 140 8.25 -1.41 -7.30
C TYR A 140 7.76 -2.85 -7.56
N GLN A 141 6.49 -3.17 -7.25
CA GLN A 141 5.96 -4.54 -7.27
C GLN A 141 6.43 -5.39 -8.46
N GLU A 142 6.22 -4.94 -9.70
CA GLU A 142 6.54 -5.70 -10.91
C GLU A 142 8.05 -6.00 -11.06
N PHE A 143 8.90 -5.14 -10.51
CA PHE A 143 10.34 -5.35 -10.49
C PHE A 143 10.72 -6.41 -9.46
N LEU A 144 10.16 -6.32 -8.25
CA LEU A 144 10.40 -7.27 -7.18
C LEU A 144 9.90 -8.67 -7.55
N ASP A 145 8.70 -8.77 -8.14
CA ASP A 145 8.15 -10.02 -8.69
C ASP A 145 9.12 -10.64 -9.73
N SER A 146 9.77 -9.82 -10.55
CA SER A 146 10.78 -10.27 -11.53
C SER A 146 12.10 -10.70 -10.88
N VAL A 147 12.54 -10.03 -9.81
CA VAL A 147 13.74 -10.41 -9.04
C VAL A 147 13.50 -11.68 -8.23
N LEU A 148 12.29 -11.91 -7.72
CA LEU A 148 11.91 -13.14 -7.01
C LEU A 148 12.03 -14.36 -7.93
N LEU A 149 11.59 -14.25 -9.19
CA LEU A 149 11.74 -15.32 -10.18
C LEU A 149 13.23 -15.63 -10.46
N ILE A 150 14.06 -14.60 -10.61
CA ILE A 150 15.53 -14.77 -10.76
C ILE A 150 16.12 -15.47 -9.54
N TYR A 151 15.75 -15.04 -8.34
CA TYR A 151 16.23 -15.62 -7.08
C TYR A 151 15.83 -17.11 -6.94
N GLN A 152 14.57 -17.45 -7.26
CA GLN A 152 14.08 -18.83 -7.26
C GLN A 152 14.78 -19.71 -8.31
N ASP A 153 15.04 -19.18 -9.51
CA ASP A 153 15.79 -19.89 -10.54
C ASP A 153 17.24 -20.17 -10.11
N LEU A 154 17.90 -19.21 -9.46
CA LEU A 154 19.24 -19.37 -8.92
C LEU A 154 19.30 -20.36 -7.75
N LEU A 155 18.32 -20.34 -6.83
CA LEU A 155 18.17 -21.39 -5.80
C LEU A 155 17.94 -22.78 -6.40
N ALA A 156 17.23 -22.87 -7.52
CA ALA A 156 17.02 -24.11 -8.26
C ALA A 156 18.24 -24.54 -9.12
N GLY A 157 19.40 -23.87 -8.98
CA GLY A 157 20.63 -24.19 -9.71
C GLY A 157 20.63 -23.78 -11.19
N LYS A 158 19.65 -22.99 -11.65
CA LYS A 158 19.59 -22.52 -13.04
C LYS A 158 20.51 -21.30 -13.22
N SER A 159 21.79 -21.57 -13.44
CA SER A 159 22.75 -20.51 -13.78
C SER A 159 22.43 -19.89 -15.15
N PRO A 160 22.74 -18.60 -15.38
CA PRO A 160 22.62 -17.98 -16.71
C PRO A 160 23.55 -18.62 -17.77
N ASN A 161 24.53 -19.43 -17.34
CA ASN A 161 25.46 -20.17 -18.19
C ASN A 161 25.06 -21.64 -18.40
N THR A 162 23.89 -22.07 -17.92
CA THR A 162 23.43 -23.46 -18.05
C THR A 162 23.05 -23.76 -19.50
N VAL A 163 23.99 -24.33 -20.25
CA VAL A 163 23.75 -24.87 -21.59
C VAL A 163 22.83 -26.09 -21.47
N ILE A 164 21.55 -25.90 -21.78
CA ILE A 164 20.59 -27.01 -21.89
C ILE A 164 20.93 -27.78 -23.17
N VAL A 165 21.79 -28.79 -23.04
CA VAL A 165 22.03 -29.77 -24.10
C VAL A 165 20.76 -30.63 -24.22
N PRO A 166 20.13 -30.75 -25.40
CA PRO A 166 18.98 -31.63 -25.58
C PRO A 166 19.45 -33.09 -25.63
N THR A 167 19.76 -33.65 -24.45
CA THR A 167 20.06 -35.07 -24.30
C THR A 167 18.74 -35.84 -24.30
N SER A 168 18.41 -36.44 -25.43
CA SER A 168 17.30 -37.38 -25.55
C SER A 168 17.58 -38.63 -24.71
N THR A 169 16.97 -38.75 -23.53
CA THR A 169 17.12 -39.92 -22.67
C THR A 169 15.81 -40.68 -22.51
N SER A 170 15.79 -41.89 -23.06
CA SER A 170 15.01 -43.01 -22.55
C SER A 170 15.18 -43.16 -21.04
N ILE A 171 14.16 -43.68 -20.38
CA ILE A 171 14.16 -43.99 -18.94
C ILE A 171 15.10 -45.17 -18.68
N GLU A 172 16.14 -44.98 -17.85
CA GLU A 172 16.68 -46.06 -17.00
C GLU A 172 17.57 -45.54 -15.85
N GLN A 173 17.11 -45.80 -14.62
CA GLN A 173 17.88 -46.06 -13.38
C GLN A 173 18.96 -45.05 -12.92
N LEU A 174 18.62 -44.28 -11.87
CA LEU A 174 19.58 -43.75 -10.89
C LEU A 174 19.47 -44.55 -9.58
N PRO A 175 20.60 -44.89 -8.91
CA PRO A 175 20.58 -45.63 -7.65
C PRO A 175 20.21 -44.73 -6.46
N SER A 176 19.45 -45.29 -5.52
CA SER A 176 19.26 -44.71 -4.19
C SER A 176 20.48 -44.98 -3.31
N VAL A 177 21.16 -43.92 -2.86
CA VAL A 177 22.12 -43.97 -1.76
C VAL A 177 21.87 -42.75 -0.87
N ALA A 178 21.53 -43.00 0.39
CA ALA A 178 21.37 -41.96 1.41
C ALA A 178 22.75 -41.49 1.92
N ALA A 179 22.74 -40.40 2.71
CA ALA A 179 23.88 -39.69 3.28
C ALA A 179 24.52 -38.59 2.40
N GLU A 180 23.81 -37.47 2.29
CA GLU A 180 24.39 -36.12 2.41
C GLU A 180 23.28 -35.13 2.86
N GLU A 181 22.62 -35.43 3.97
CA GLU A 181 21.65 -34.54 4.65
C GLU A 181 22.34 -33.52 5.58
N THR A 182 23.56 -33.09 5.23
CA THR A 182 24.45 -32.32 6.13
C THR A 182 25.04 -31.06 5.46
N ASP A 183 24.39 -30.53 4.42
CA ASP A 183 24.81 -29.27 3.78
C ASP A 183 23.62 -28.38 3.34
N ARG A 184 22.49 -28.46 4.07
CA ARG A 184 21.37 -27.49 3.96
C ARG A 184 21.62 -26.22 4.79
N GLU A 185 22.88 -25.94 5.16
CA GLU A 185 23.26 -24.88 6.10
C GLU A 185 23.69 -23.57 5.42
N GLN A 186 23.34 -23.35 4.15
CA GLN A 186 23.72 -22.15 3.39
C GLN A 186 22.55 -21.55 2.58
N ASP A 187 21.48 -21.18 3.29
CA ASP A 187 20.18 -20.72 2.75
C ASP A 187 20.24 -19.30 2.12
N GLY A 188 20.92 -19.19 0.99
CA GLY A 188 21.05 -17.94 0.24
C GLY A 188 21.74 -18.13 -1.12
N VAL A 189 21.40 -17.24 -2.06
CA VAL A 189 21.98 -17.21 -3.41
C VAL A 189 23.32 -16.48 -3.37
N ASP A 190 24.27 -16.93 -4.19
CA ASP A 190 25.54 -16.24 -4.46
C ASP A 190 25.27 -14.81 -4.95
N THR A 191 25.76 -13.85 -4.18
CA THR A 191 25.39 -12.45 -4.37
C THR A 191 25.94 -11.83 -5.67
N PRO A 192 27.20 -12.03 -6.10
CA PRO A 192 27.65 -11.49 -7.39
C PRO A 192 26.88 -12.08 -8.58
N THR A 193 26.47 -13.35 -8.54
CA THR A 193 25.59 -13.95 -9.55
C THR A 193 24.20 -13.29 -9.56
N LEU A 194 23.61 -13.04 -8.39
CA LEU A 194 22.33 -12.32 -8.29
C LEU A 194 22.46 -10.88 -8.82
N ALA A 195 23.53 -10.16 -8.45
CA ALA A 195 23.79 -8.79 -8.91
C ALA A 195 23.89 -8.71 -10.44
N GLN A 196 24.60 -9.64 -11.09
CA GLN A 196 24.70 -9.71 -12.55
C GLN A 196 23.31 -9.90 -13.20
N CYS A 197 22.49 -10.81 -12.66
CA CYS A 197 21.14 -11.05 -13.17
C CYS A 197 20.20 -9.85 -12.95
N VAL A 198 20.33 -9.14 -11.83
CA VAL A 198 19.57 -7.92 -11.52
C VAL A 198 19.98 -6.76 -12.42
N ASP A 199 21.27 -6.54 -12.67
CA ASP A 199 21.73 -5.50 -13.61
C ASP A 199 21.22 -5.78 -15.04
N ALA A 200 21.29 -7.03 -15.50
CA ALA A 200 20.76 -7.47 -16.80
C ALA A 200 19.23 -7.36 -16.90
N LEU A 201 18.49 -7.51 -15.79
CA LEU A 201 17.06 -7.18 -15.71
C LEU A 201 16.85 -5.67 -15.89
N CYS A 202 17.63 -4.84 -15.19
CA CYS A 202 17.50 -3.38 -15.23
C CYS A 202 17.77 -2.75 -16.61
N ASP A 203 18.48 -3.43 -17.51
CA ASP A 203 18.69 -2.98 -18.90
C ASP A 203 17.44 -3.11 -19.78
N ARG A 204 16.57 -4.09 -19.47
CA ARG A 204 15.36 -4.41 -20.24
C ARG A 204 14.06 -4.03 -19.53
N PHE A 205 14.13 -3.66 -18.25
CA PHE A 205 12.94 -3.40 -17.44
C PHE A 205 12.25 -2.08 -17.80
N LYS A 206 10.94 -2.14 -18.06
CA LYS A 206 10.17 -0.99 -18.56
C LYS A 206 9.56 -0.13 -17.46
N HIS A 207 9.19 -0.73 -16.32
CA HIS A 207 8.56 -0.04 -15.20
C HIS A 207 9.60 0.61 -14.28
N SER A 208 9.17 1.24 -13.19
CA SER A 208 10.08 1.78 -12.18
C SER A 208 10.83 0.66 -11.46
N PHE A 209 12.08 0.90 -11.08
CA PHE A 209 12.91 0.01 -10.27
C PHE A 209 13.83 0.84 -9.34
N PRO A 210 14.35 0.30 -8.23
CA PRO A 210 15.30 1.00 -7.37
C PRO A 210 16.58 1.42 -8.12
N PRO A 211 17.31 2.46 -7.67
CA PRO A 211 18.58 2.83 -8.29
C PRO A 211 19.58 1.66 -8.33
N ARG A 212 20.18 1.42 -9.50
CA ARG A 212 21.13 0.29 -9.71
C ARG A 212 22.31 0.31 -8.74
N ALA A 213 22.86 1.51 -8.48
CA ALA A 213 23.92 1.70 -7.50
C ALA A 213 23.51 1.13 -6.14
N CYS A 214 22.38 1.58 -5.57
CA CYS A 214 21.91 1.12 -4.27
C CYS A 214 21.65 -0.40 -4.21
N MET A 215 21.14 -1.01 -5.28
CA MET A 215 21.00 -2.47 -5.34
C MET A 215 22.36 -3.18 -5.30
N ARG A 216 23.35 -2.67 -6.06
CA ARG A 216 24.71 -3.21 -6.05
C ARG A 216 25.40 -2.99 -4.70
N ASP A 217 25.33 -1.78 -4.14
CA ASP A 217 25.90 -1.39 -2.85
C ASP A 217 25.33 -2.22 -1.67
N ILE A 218 24.11 -2.76 -1.80
CA ILE A 218 23.52 -3.70 -0.83
C ILE A 218 24.03 -5.12 -1.06
N LEU A 219 24.11 -5.55 -2.32
CA LEU A 219 24.54 -6.90 -2.67
C LEU A 219 26.04 -7.09 -2.34
N GLU A 220 26.90 -6.11 -2.58
CA GLU A 220 28.34 -6.17 -2.25
C GLU A 220 28.68 -6.29 -0.74
N GLN A 221 27.67 -6.32 0.15
CA GLN A 221 27.86 -6.45 1.60
C GLN A 221 28.02 -7.89 2.12
N SER A 222 27.69 -8.91 1.31
CA SER A 222 27.73 -10.32 1.73
C SER A 222 27.89 -11.26 0.53
N ASP A 223 28.69 -12.32 0.68
CA ASP A 223 28.90 -13.33 -0.37
C ASP A 223 27.61 -14.11 -0.73
N LYS A 224 26.71 -14.26 0.26
CA LYS A 224 25.38 -14.85 0.09
C LYS A 224 24.28 -13.97 0.65
N VAL A 225 23.12 -13.99 0.00
CA VAL A 225 21.95 -13.20 0.41
C VAL A 225 20.65 -13.98 0.24
N SER A 226 19.69 -13.77 1.15
CA SER A 226 18.33 -14.27 1.01
C SER A 226 17.41 -13.21 0.41
N TYR A 227 16.33 -13.61 -0.26
CA TYR A 227 15.44 -12.65 -0.93
C TYR A 227 14.90 -11.57 0.03
N TYR A 228 14.38 -11.97 1.19
CA TYR A 228 13.82 -11.01 2.16
C TYR A 228 14.90 -10.20 2.89
N SER A 229 16.12 -10.70 3.08
CA SER A 229 17.22 -9.87 3.62
C SER A 229 17.65 -8.79 2.62
N PHE A 230 17.69 -9.11 1.32
CA PHE A 230 17.89 -8.11 0.25
C PHE A 230 16.78 -7.04 0.25
N LEU A 231 15.50 -7.45 0.32
CA LEU A 231 14.38 -6.51 0.37
C LEU A 231 14.37 -5.65 1.65
N MET A 232 14.70 -6.23 2.80
CA MET A 232 14.82 -5.53 4.09
C MET A 232 15.88 -4.42 4.00
N SER A 233 17.04 -4.72 3.41
CA SER A 233 18.09 -3.74 3.17
C SER A 233 17.65 -2.65 2.18
N LEU A 234 16.93 -3.00 1.10
CA LEU A 234 16.38 -2.02 0.16
C LEU A 234 15.35 -1.08 0.80
N ALA A 235 14.44 -1.62 1.62
CA ALA A 235 13.42 -0.82 2.32
C ALA A 235 14.05 0.16 3.31
N LYS A 236 15.18 -0.20 3.92
CA LYS A 236 15.95 0.66 4.84
C LYS A 236 16.93 1.60 4.13
N HIS A 237 17.13 1.46 2.81
CA HIS A 237 18.12 2.25 2.09
C HIS A 237 17.61 3.66 1.77
N GLU A 238 18.17 4.66 2.44
CA GLU A 238 17.75 6.07 2.38
C GLU A 238 17.61 6.58 0.92
N THR A 239 18.60 6.36 0.06
CA THR A 239 18.55 6.79 -1.36
C THR A 239 17.43 6.13 -2.17
N VAL A 240 17.01 4.90 -1.84
CA VAL A 240 15.87 4.23 -2.50
C VAL A 240 14.58 4.94 -2.11
N ASN A 241 14.41 5.22 -0.81
CA ASN A 241 13.27 5.96 -0.29
C ASN A 241 13.19 7.39 -0.84
N GLN A 242 14.32 8.10 -0.92
CA GLN A 242 14.42 9.43 -1.53
C GLN A 242 14.12 9.42 -3.04
N THR A 243 14.48 8.35 -3.75
CA THR A 243 14.18 8.20 -5.20
C THR A 243 12.68 8.05 -5.45
N ILE A 244 11.95 7.38 -4.55
CA ILE A 244 10.48 7.34 -4.59
C ILE A 244 9.90 8.73 -4.28
N GLY A 245 10.51 9.48 -3.36
CA GLY A 245 10.21 10.90 -3.11
C GLY A 245 8.86 11.17 -2.44
N VAL A 246 8.27 10.14 -1.83
CA VAL A 246 6.91 10.17 -1.27
C VAL A 246 6.91 10.53 0.21
N LEU A 247 7.75 9.82 0.98
CA LEU A 247 7.90 9.92 2.43
C LEU A 247 9.07 10.85 2.80
N PRO A 248 9.04 11.49 3.98
CA PRO A 248 10.21 12.16 4.55
C PRO A 248 11.35 11.19 4.91
N THR A 249 12.47 11.76 5.34
CA THR A 249 13.57 11.01 5.96
C THR A 249 13.08 10.27 7.22
N LYS A 250 13.77 9.20 7.65
CA LYS A 250 13.35 8.44 8.84
C LYS A 250 13.28 9.29 10.12
N ALA A 251 14.09 10.35 10.22
CA ALA A 251 14.07 11.29 11.34
C ALA A 251 12.83 12.21 11.35
N GLU A 252 12.32 12.57 10.18
CA GLU A 252 11.20 13.49 10.00
C GLU A 252 9.86 12.77 9.77
N LEU A 253 9.89 11.46 9.54
CA LEU A 253 8.71 10.62 9.26
C LEU A 253 7.58 10.78 10.28
N LEU A 254 7.93 11.06 11.54
CA LEU A 254 7.00 11.25 12.66
C LEU A 254 6.85 12.72 13.10
N ILE A 255 7.33 13.70 12.33
CA ILE A 255 7.25 15.14 12.62
C ILE A 255 6.36 15.80 11.55
N ASP A 256 5.53 16.78 11.94
CA ASP A 256 4.21 17.11 11.34
C ASP A 256 3.52 18.28 12.05
N PRO A 257 4.20 19.43 12.27
CA PRO A 257 3.71 20.44 13.21
C PRO A 257 2.38 21.07 12.82
N GLU A 258 2.02 21.08 11.53
CA GLU A 258 0.74 21.64 11.06
C GLU A 258 -0.40 20.67 11.39
N MET A 259 -0.26 19.40 11.00
CA MET A 259 -1.27 18.37 11.26
C MET A 259 -1.40 18.06 12.75
N ASP A 260 -0.30 18.10 13.50
CA ASP A 260 -0.28 17.91 14.95
C ASP A 260 -1.07 19.03 15.65
N GLN A 261 -0.86 20.30 15.27
CA GLN A 261 -1.62 21.43 15.80
C GLN A 261 -3.12 21.39 15.46
N GLU A 262 -3.49 20.93 14.26
CA GLU A 262 -4.90 20.78 13.89
C GLU A 262 -5.57 19.63 14.66
N LEU A 263 -4.83 18.55 14.94
CA LEU A 263 -5.31 17.46 15.79
C LEU A 263 -5.50 17.92 17.24
N ASP A 264 -4.55 18.66 17.81
CA ASP A 264 -4.66 19.24 19.17
C ASP A 264 -5.86 20.19 19.28
N LYS A 265 -6.10 21.04 18.27
CA LYS A 265 -7.29 21.91 18.21
C LYS A 265 -8.59 21.11 18.16
N LEU A 266 -8.62 20.00 17.43
CA LEU A 266 -9.80 19.14 17.33
C LEU A 266 -10.08 18.41 18.65
N ILE A 267 -9.04 17.86 19.29
CA ILE A 267 -9.14 17.23 20.61
C ILE A 267 -9.67 18.24 21.64
N ALA A 268 -9.12 19.46 21.67
CA ALA A 268 -9.59 20.52 22.56
C ALA A 268 -11.07 20.88 22.34
N GLN A 269 -11.55 20.93 21.09
CA GLN A 269 -12.98 21.17 20.79
C GLN A 269 -13.89 20.03 21.28
N ILE A 270 -13.43 18.78 21.18
CA ILE A 270 -14.17 17.61 21.68
C ILE A 270 -14.20 17.63 23.22
N SER A 271 -13.07 17.88 23.89
CA SER A 271 -12.98 17.93 25.35
C SER A 271 -13.75 19.10 25.99
N VAL A 272 -14.00 20.18 25.26
CA VAL A 272 -14.74 21.37 25.75
C VAL A 272 -16.24 21.29 25.45
N SER A 273 -16.70 20.32 24.65
CA SER A 273 -18.13 20.13 24.35
C SER A 273 -18.87 19.52 25.56
N PRO A 274 -19.75 20.26 26.27
CA PRO A 274 -20.44 19.72 27.43
C PRO A 274 -21.50 18.72 26.97
N GLY A 275 -21.47 17.51 27.53
CA GLY A 275 -22.56 16.56 27.37
C GLY A 275 -23.88 17.16 27.82
N SER A 276 -24.91 17.02 26.98
CA SER A 276 -26.27 17.45 27.26
C SER A 276 -26.82 16.82 28.55
N ASN A 277 -26.97 17.62 29.61
CA ASN A 277 -27.60 17.21 30.86
C ASN A 277 -28.25 18.40 31.58
N SER A 278 -29.56 18.60 31.38
CA SER A 278 -30.43 19.26 32.37
C SER A 278 -31.90 18.94 32.09
N SER A 279 -32.49 18.09 32.92
CA SER A 279 -33.94 17.97 33.08
C SER A 279 -34.46 19.16 33.90
N GLY A 280 -35.55 19.79 33.47
CA GLY A 280 -36.18 20.91 34.20
C GLY A 280 -37.08 21.77 33.32
N SER A 281 -38.33 21.97 33.73
CA SER A 281 -39.37 22.64 32.94
C SER A 281 -39.35 24.18 33.09
N ALA A 282 -39.47 24.92 31.97
CA ALA A 282 -40.39 26.07 31.84
C ALA A 282 -40.41 26.71 30.43
N VAL A 283 -41.57 26.66 29.78
CA VAL A 283 -42.23 27.73 28.97
C VAL A 283 -41.39 28.60 28.01
N GLY A 284 -41.50 28.28 26.71
CA GLY A 284 -41.89 29.26 25.67
C GLY A 284 -40.83 30.20 25.05
N GLY A 285 -40.57 30.03 23.75
CA GLY A 285 -39.99 31.10 22.91
C GLY A 285 -39.18 30.67 21.69
N ALA A 286 -39.74 30.92 20.49
CA ALA A 286 -39.03 31.07 19.21
C ALA A 286 -38.04 29.97 18.78
N LEU A 287 -38.56 29.02 17.98
CA LEU A 287 -37.75 28.28 17.00
C LEU A 287 -37.04 29.27 16.05
N LYS A 288 -35.74 29.49 16.25
CA LYS A 288 -34.88 30.09 15.23
C LYS A 288 -34.10 28.97 14.56
N GLU A 289 -34.60 28.55 13.41
CA GLU A 289 -34.00 27.50 12.59
C GLU A 289 -32.59 27.95 12.14
N VAL A 290 -31.56 27.44 12.83
CA VAL A 290 -30.17 27.65 12.42
C VAL A 290 -29.96 26.80 11.18
N GLN A 291 -30.06 27.45 10.00
CA GLN A 291 -29.69 26.86 8.73
C GLN A 291 -28.31 26.20 8.86
N ARG A 292 -28.29 24.86 8.82
CA ARG A 292 -27.06 24.09 8.67
C ARG A 292 -26.43 24.46 7.33
N LYS A 293 -25.53 25.44 7.32
CA LYS A 293 -24.68 25.74 6.18
C LYS A 293 -23.90 24.47 5.85
N ALA A 294 -24.30 23.80 4.77
CA ALA A 294 -23.59 22.63 4.28
C ALA A 294 -22.12 23.01 4.02
N SER A 295 -21.19 22.21 4.55
CA SER A 295 -19.77 22.40 4.27
C SER A 295 -19.53 22.32 2.76
N PRO A 296 -18.85 23.28 2.11
CA PRO A 296 -18.63 23.26 0.66
C PRO A 296 -17.77 22.11 0.12
N ARG A 297 -17.29 21.21 0.99
CA ARG A 297 -16.43 20.08 0.65
C ARG A 297 -17.20 18.76 0.78
N ARG A 298 -18.09 18.48 -0.17
CA ARG A 298 -18.49 17.10 -0.45
C ARG A 298 -17.28 16.40 -1.08
N ASN A 299 -16.86 15.26 -0.53
CA ASN A 299 -15.85 14.43 -1.20
C ASN A 299 -16.45 13.92 -2.52
N ILE A 300 -15.68 13.99 -3.61
CA ILE A 300 -16.00 13.43 -4.93
C ILE A 300 -16.17 11.89 -4.86
N HIS A 301 -15.69 11.25 -3.79
CA HIS A 301 -15.69 9.81 -3.64
C HIS A 301 -16.89 9.36 -2.80
N HIS A 302 -17.89 8.80 -3.49
CA HIS A 302 -19.02 8.12 -2.86
C HIS A 302 -18.54 6.77 -2.31
N ARG A 303 -18.51 6.61 -0.97
CA ARG A 303 -18.46 5.28 -0.36
C ARG A 303 -19.73 4.55 -0.81
N ARG A 304 -19.62 3.47 -1.60
CA ARG A 304 -20.77 2.58 -1.88
C ARG A 304 -21.36 2.16 -0.53
N ARG A 305 -22.68 2.34 -0.36
CA ARG A 305 -23.36 1.75 0.79
C ARG A 305 -23.28 0.23 0.63
N MET A 306 -22.76 -0.44 1.64
CA MET A 306 -22.91 -1.88 1.78
C MET A 306 -24.29 -2.10 2.37
N GLU A 307 -25.25 -2.52 1.55
CA GLU A 307 -26.57 -2.94 2.02
C GLU A 307 -26.40 -4.28 2.73
N VAL A 308 -26.29 -4.21 4.06
CA VAL A 308 -26.41 -5.38 4.93
C VAL A 308 -27.89 -5.60 5.15
N GLU A 309 -28.50 -6.43 4.30
CA GLU A 309 -29.81 -7.01 4.56
C GLU A 309 -29.69 -7.94 5.76
N SER A 310 -29.90 -7.38 6.94
CA SER A 310 -30.01 -8.13 8.19
C SER A 310 -31.40 -8.73 8.27
N ASP A 311 -31.57 -9.92 7.70
CA ASP A 311 -32.83 -10.65 7.73
C ASP A 311 -33.16 -11.09 9.17
N GLY A 312 -34.00 -10.29 9.83
CA GLY A 312 -34.27 -10.37 11.26
C GLY A 312 -35.25 -11.47 11.60
N SER A 313 -34.79 -12.72 11.61
CA SER A 313 -35.63 -13.86 11.99
C SER A 313 -35.85 -13.92 13.51
N THR A 314 -36.97 -13.38 13.98
CA THR A 314 -37.44 -13.54 15.37
C THR A 314 -38.40 -14.73 15.46
N GLU A 315 -37.87 -15.92 15.71
CA GLU A 315 -38.68 -17.03 16.24
C GLU A 315 -38.58 -17.04 17.76
N GLU A 316 -39.67 -16.66 18.43
CA GLU A 316 -39.77 -16.71 19.89
C GLU A 316 -40.02 -18.16 20.35
N THR A 317 -39.07 -18.72 21.09
CA THR A 317 -39.25 -20.00 21.78
C THR A 317 -39.97 -19.78 23.10
N ASP A 318 -41.30 -19.86 23.10
CA ASP A 318 -42.07 -19.96 24.33
C ASP A 318 -41.86 -21.35 24.98
N SER A 319 -41.75 -21.39 26.30
CA SER A 319 -41.47 -22.59 27.07
C SER A 319 -42.35 -22.64 28.32
N SER A 320 -43.23 -23.66 28.34
CA SER A 320 -43.78 -24.34 29.52
C SER A 320 -44.47 -23.50 30.61
N GLU A 321 -45.76 -23.74 30.87
CA GLU A 321 -46.25 -24.67 31.90
C GLU A 321 -47.80 -24.65 32.02
N ASN A 322 -48.37 -25.77 32.51
CA ASN A 322 -49.81 -26.05 32.78
C ASN A 322 -50.79 -26.14 31.59
#